data_AF-A0A2P6FJ98-F1
#
_entry.id   AF-A0A2P6FJ98-F1
#
_cell.length_a   1.000
_cell.length_b   1.000
_cell.length_c   1.000
_cell.angle_alpha   90.00
_cell.angle_beta   90.00
_cell.angle_gamma   90.00
#
_symmetry.space_group_name_H-M   'P 1'
#
loop_
_entity.id
_entity.type
_entity.pdbx_description
1 polymer ?
#
loop_
_entity_poly.entity_id
_entity_poly.type
_entity_poly.pdbx_seq_one_letter_code
_entity_poly.pdbx_strand_id
1 'polypeptide(L)'
;MSKKFASERRNFVIGSLAAGSTVFAGNATKATGHDDPAITELQPWASELGDGVDASPYGKPSDFEKHVIRRNVSWLTADPTSSVNFTPLHALDGTITPNGLCFERHHGGVAVVNPGKYRLMVNGLVDQNTVFDLSDLMRFPRTNRLYFLECAANSGMEWRGAQLNGCQFTHGMIHNVLYTGIKLKDILREVGLKQSSKWILAEGADSSAMTRSIPIEKAMDDCLIAFKMNGESLRPEQGYPVRLVVPGWEGNMWIKWIRRIEVGDKPWHHREETSKYTDLFEDGNARKFTWEMDAKSVITNPSPQAPVLHGRGPMVLTGVAWSGRGKISRVDVSTDGGISWNEARINGPADSKSMHRFYYEFDWNGQQLLLQSRAQDDTGYVQPTKDQLRSIRGENSIYHNNGIQTWAVDRNGITENVEVS
;
A
#
# COMPACT_ATOMS: atom_id res chain seq x y z
N MET A 1 -18.40 53.83 -44.63
CA MET A 1 -19.15 53.77 -45.90
C MET A 1 -18.53 52.69 -46.78
N SER A 2 -19.37 51.83 -47.39
CA SER A 2 -18.99 50.76 -48.36
C SER A 2 -18.29 49.55 -47.70
N LYS A 3 -18.59 48.26 -47.94
CA LYS A 3 -19.41 47.55 -48.93
C LYS A 3 -19.59 46.10 -48.44
N LYS A 4 -20.74 45.48 -48.71
CA LYS A 4 -20.98 44.03 -48.63
C LYS A 4 -20.15 43.30 -49.69
N PHE A 5 -19.61 42.12 -49.37
CA PHE A 5 -19.43 41.02 -50.32
C PHE A 5 -19.77 39.68 -49.67
N ALA A 6 -20.47 38.86 -50.46
CA ALA A 6 -21.13 37.60 -50.13
C ALA A 6 -20.17 36.41 -50.12
N SER A 7 -20.63 35.27 -49.58
CA SER A 7 -20.57 33.96 -50.25
C SER A 7 -21.11 32.85 -49.34
N GLU A 8 -22.31 32.38 -49.64
CA GLU A 8 -22.76 31.03 -49.28
C GLU A 8 -21.90 29.98 -50.00
N ARG A 9 -21.49 28.91 -49.31
CA ARG A 9 -21.35 27.58 -49.92
C ARG A 9 -21.77 26.50 -48.93
N ARG A 10 -22.90 25.87 -49.25
CA ARG A 10 -23.33 24.55 -48.79
C ARG A 10 -22.19 23.54 -48.95
N ASN A 11 -22.06 22.62 -48.00
CA ASN A 11 -21.99 21.21 -48.35
C ASN A 11 -22.62 20.37 -47.23
N PHE A 12 -23.58 19.59 -47.67
CA PHE A 12 -24.39 18.63 -46.95
C PHE A 12 -23.71 17.28 -47.13
N VAL A 13 -23.36 16.60 -46.04
CA VAL A 13 -23.11 15.15 -46.04
C VAL A 13 -23.87 14.57 -44.85
N ILE A 14 -24.97 13.90 -45.18
CA ILE A 14 -25.60 12.89 -44.35
C ILE A 14 -24.61 11.73 -44.21
N GLY A 15 -24.35 11.33 -42.97
CA GLY A 15 -23.66 10.09 -42.64
C GLY A 15 -24.36 9.44 -41.45
N SER A 16 -25.37 8.63 -41.75
CA SER A 16 -26.03 7.73 -40.81
C SER A 16 -25.10 6.54 -40.51
N LEU A 17 -24.73 6.34 -39.24
CA LEU A 17 -24.28 5.05 -38.74
C LEU A 17 -24.66 4.92 -37.26
N ALA A 18 -25.60 4.01 -37.03
CA ALA A 18 -26.03 3.56 -35.73
C ALA A 18 -24.97 2.63 -35.12
N ALA A 19 -24.70 2.81 -33.82
CA ALA A 19 -24.54 1.76 -32.81
C ALA A 19 -23.88 2.34 -31.54
N GLY A 20 -24.58 2.26 -30.41
CA GLY A 20 -23.97 2.19 -29.08
C GLY A 20 -23.23 3.42 -28.58
N SER A 21 -23.91 4.54 -28.41
CA SER A 21 -23.50 5.56 -27.45
C SER A 21 -24.64 5.79 -26.47
N THR A 22 -24.56 5.12 -25.31
CA THR A 22 -25.26 5.60 -24.12
C THR A 22 -24.72 6.99 -23.82
N VAL A 23 -25.44 7.99 -24.31
CA VAL A 23 -25.25 9.39 -23.91
C VAL A 23 -25.46 9.41 -22.41
N PHE A 24 -24.38 9.58 -21.65
CA PHE A 24 -24.44 10.00 -20.26
C PHE A 24 -25.10 11.38 -20.24
N ALA A 25 -26.43 11.41 -20.21
CA ALA A 25 -27.20 12.56 -19.74
C ALA A 25 -27.07 12.58 -18.21
N GLY A 26 -25.84 12.75 -17.72
CA GLY A 26 -25.58 13.03 -16.32
C GLY A 26 -26.19 14.38 -16.02
N ASN A 27 -27.06 14.45 -15.00
CA ASN A 27 -27.42 15.71 -14.39
C ASN A 27 -26.11 16.40 -14.01
N ALA A 28 -25.76 17.42 -14.79
CA ALA A 28 -24.71 18.35 -14.46
C ALA A 28 -24.92 18.80 -13.01
N THR A 29 -23.82 18.94 -12.29
CA THR A 29 -23.75 19.66 -11.02
C THR A 29 -24.73 20.83 -11.06
N LYS A 30 -25.47 21.05 -9.97
CA LYS A 30 -26.28 22.26 -9.80
C LYS A 30 -25.33 23.47 -9.85
N ALA A 31 -25.00 23.93 -11.05
CA ALA A 31 -24.53 25.27 -11.29
C ALA A 31 -25.72 26.14 -10.90
N THR A 32 -25.70 26.65 -9.66
CA THR A 32 -26.58 27.74 -9.28
C THR A 32 -26.23 28.88 -10.24
N GLY A 33 -27.18 29.29 -11.08
CA GLY A 33 -27.00 30.39 -12.04
C GLY A 33 -26.92 31.76 -11.37
N HIS A 34 -26.18 31.85 -10.26
CA HIS A 34 -25.95 33.04 -9.46
C HIS A 34 -24.46 33.32 -9.40
N ASP A 35 -24.11 34.59 -9.39
CA ASP A 35 -22.75 35.06 -9.15
C ASP A 35 -22.24 34.54 -7.80
N ASP A 36 -21.06 33.92 -7.80
CA ASP A 36 -20.39 33.45 -6.59
C ASP A 36 -19.39 34.51 -6.11
N PRO A 37 -19.54 35.10 -4.91
CA PRO A 37 -18.62 36.09 -4.37
C PRO A 37 -17.16 35.63 -4.33
N ALA A 38 -16.90 34.32 -4.21
CA ALA A 38 -15.55 33.78 -4.27
C ALA A 38 -14.87 34.00 -5.64
N ILE A 39 -15.67 34.31 -6.68
CA ILE A 39 -15.22 34.60 -8.04
C ILE A 39 -15.40 36.09 -8.37
N THR A 40 -16.56 36.67 -8.06
CA THR A 40 -16.86 38.06 -8.45
C THR A 40 -16.15 39.10 -7.60
N GLU A 41 -15.68 38.74 -6.41
CA GLU A 41 -14.89 39.60 -5.53
C GLU A 41 -13.42 39.17 -5.50
N LEU A 42 -12.50 40.14 -5.54
CA LEU A 42 -11.06 39.89 -5.47
C LEU A 42 -10.70 39.28 -4.12
N GLN A 43 -10.19 38.04 -4.17
CA GLN A 43 -9.77 37.30 -2.99
C GLN A 43 -8.36 37.73 -2.57
N PRO A 44 -8.00 37.64 -1.27
CA PRO A 44 -6.67 38.05 -0.79
C PRO A 44 -5.52 37.37 -1.54
N TRP A 45 -5.64 36.09 -1.87
CA TRP A 45 -4.62 35.32 -2.62
C TRP A 45 -4.49 35.74 -4.10
N ALA A 46 -5.37 36.59 -4.60
CA ALA A 46 -5.27 37.19 -5.93
C ALA A 46 -4.68 38.62 -5.90
N SER A 47 -4.49 39.23 -4.73
CA SER A 47 -4.00 40.61 -4.58
C SER A 47 -2.77 40.78 -3.68
N GLU A 48 -2.56 39.89 -2.72
CA GLU A 48 -1.44 39.93 -1.76
C GLU A 48 -0.31 38.98 -2.19
N LEU A 49 0.93 39.32 -1.85
CA LEU A 49 2.07 38.44 -2.06
C LEU A 49 2.08 37.34 -0.98
N GLY A 50 2.21 36.09 -1.40
CA GLY A 50 2.49 34.96 -0.51
C GLY A 50 3.96 34.82 -0.16
N ASP A 51 4.30 33.71 0.50
CA ASP A 51 5.66 33.36 0.88
C ASP A 51 6.60 33.24 -0.35
N GLY A 52 7.86 33.64 -0.17
CA GLY A 52 8.91 33.50 -1.17
C GLY A 52 9.34 32.05 -1.39
N VAL A 53 10.03 31.79 -2.50
CA VAL A 53 10.52 30.44 -2.88
C VAL A 53 11.51 29.83 -1.89
N ASP A 54 12.06 30.62 -0.97
CA ASP A 54 13.03 30.25 0.07
C ASP A 54 12.40 30.03 1.45
N ALA A 55 11.10 30.30 1.62
CA ALA A 55 10.41 30.22 2.91
C ALA A 55 10.35 28.78 3.47
N SER A 56 10.32 27.77 2.61
CA SER A 56 10.29 26.36 3.00
C SER A 56 11.29 25.54 2.19
N PRO A 57 12.57 25.45 2.63
CA PRO A 57 13.60 24.68 1.94
C PRO A 57 13.29 23.19 1.80
N TYR A 58 12.39 22.66 2.65
CA TYR A 58 11.78 21.34 2.51
C TYR A 58 10.29 21.45 2.85
N GLY A 59 9.45 21.28 1.83
CA GLY A 59 8.02 21.51 1.94
C GLY A 59 7.29 20.57 2.91
N LYS A 60 6.15 21.05 3.41
CA LYS A 60 5.15 20.28 4.16
C LYS A 60 3.79 20.37 3.45
N PRO A 61 2.85 19.45 3.73
CA PRO A 61 1.48 19.58 3.22
C PRO A 61 0.84 20.92 3.64
N SER A 62 -0.16 21.35 2.86
CA SER A 62 -0.99 22.51 3.21
C SER A 62 -1.66 22.34 4.57
N ASP A 63 -1.89 23.44 5.29
CA ASP A 63 -2.56 23.42 6.60
C ASP A 63 -4.01 22.89 6.51
N PHE A 64 -4.62 22.90 5.33
CA PHE A 64 -5.94 22.29 5.06
C PHE A 64 -5.90 20.75 5.03
N GLU A 65 -4.72 20.15 4.84
CA GLU A 65 -4.49 18.70 4.78
C GLU A 65 -4.05 18.08 6.11
N LYS A 66 -4.20 18.81 7.23
CA LYS A 66 -3.78 18.37 8.58
C LYS A 66 -4.37 17.04 9.07
N HIS A 67 -5.44 16.57 8.42
CA HIS A 67 -6.14 15.34 8.76
C HIS A 67 -5.51 14.10 8.09
N VAL A 68 -4.70 14.30 7.04
CA VAL A 68 -4.01 13.25 6.27
C VAL A 68 -2.70 12.90 6.97
N ILE A 69 -2.81 12.14 8.06
CA ILE A 69 -1.68 11.77 8.91
C ILE A 69 -1.70 10.28 9.26
N ARG A 70 -0.54 9.76 9.70
CA ARG A 70 -0.47 8.46 10.39
C ARG A 70 -1.33 8.52 11.66
N ARG A 71 -2.05 7.45 11.97
CA ARG A 71 -2.80 7.32 13.24
C ARG A 71 -2.35 6.09 14.00
N ASN A 72 -2.47 6.12 15.32
CA ASN A 72 -2.23 4.97 16.21
C ASN A 72 -3.55 4.62 16.91
N VAL A 73 -3.70 3.35 17.28
CA VAL A 73 -4.79 2.85 18.12
C VAL A 73 -4.15 2.27 19.39
N SER A 74 -4.16 3.05 20.47
CA SER A 74 -3.33 2.81 21.65
C SER A 74 -3.58 1.47 22.35
N TRP A 75 -4.80 0.92 22.25
CA TRP A 75 -5.16 -0.35 22.89
C TRP A 75 -4.69 -1.60 22.13
N LEU A 76 -4.18 -1.47 20.90
CA LEU A 76 -3.72 -2.62 20.11
C LEU A 76 -2.45 -3.28 20.66
N THR A 77 -1.62 -2.51 21.36
CA THR A 77 -0.32 -2.99 21.86
C THR A 77 -0.04 -2.43 23.24
N ALA A 78 0.63 -3.20 24.08
CA ALA A 78 0.96 -2.79 25.44
C ALA A 78 1.93 -1.59 25.52
N ASP A 79 2.78 -1.38 24.50
CA ASP A 79 3.82 -0.36 24.52
C ASP A 79 3.95 0.33 23.13
N PRO A 80 3.99 1.68 23.06
CA PRO A 80 4.07 2.42 21.79
C PRO A 80 5.40 2.21 21.03
N THR A 81 6.47 1.77 21.69
CA THR A 81 7.77 1.45 21.07
C THR A 81 7.77 0.09 20.39
N SER A 82 6.90 -0.82 20.83
CA SER A 82 6.64 -2.12 20.20
C SER A 82 5.25 -2.12 19.53
N SER A 83 4.96 -1.11 18.72
CA SER A 83 3.62 -0.81 18.21
C SER A 83 3.56 -0.68 16.68
N VAL A 84 2.40 -0.23 16.20
CA VAL A 84 2.05 0.01 14.81
C VAL A 84 1.25 1.31 14.68
N ASN A 85 1.46 2.06 13.59
CA ASN A 85 0.56 3.12 13.16
C ASN A 85 0.04 2.83 11.75
N PHE A 86 -0.81 3.70 11.21
CA PHE A 86 -1.62 3.40 10.03
C PHE A 86 -1.52 4.47 8.95
N THR A 87 -1.23 4.06 7.71
CA THR A 87 -1.27 4.91 6.52
C THR A 87 -2.71 5.37 6.22
N PRO A 88 -2.97 6.67 5.98
CA PRO A 88 -4.32 7.21 5.77
C PRO A 88 -4.86 6.91 4.36
N LEU A 89 -5.02 5.64 3.99
CA LEU A 89 -5.42 5.20 2.64
C LEU A 89 -6.68 5.89 2.10
N HIS A 90 -7.65 6.21 2.97
CA HIS A 90 -8.91 6.89 2.62
C HIS A 90 -8.70 8.26 1.95
N ALA A 91 -7.59 8.94 2.24
CA ALA A 91 -7.28 10.27 1.73
C ALA A 91 -6.18 10.27 0.65
N LEU A 92 -5.65 9.10 0.28
CA LEU A 92 -4.60 8.97 -0.72
C LEU A 92 -5.16 8.51 -2.06
N ASP A 93 -4.63 9.09 -3.14
CA ASP A 93 -4.90 8.66 -4.51
C ASP A 93 -3.62 8.18 -5.22
N GLY A 94 -3.76 7.55 -6.39
CA GLY A 94 -2.67 6.87 -7.07
C GLY A 94 -2.14 5.68 -6.27
N THR A 95 -0.87 5.34 -6.46
CA THR A 95 -0.25 4.16 -5.84
C THR A 95 0.97 4.48 -4.98
N ILE A 96 1.53 5.69 -5.03
CA ILE A 96 2.72 6.05 -4.25
C ILE A 96 2.29 6.62 -2.90
N THR A 97 2.71 5.97 -1.82
CA THR A 97 2.54 6.49 -0.47
C THR A 97 3.61 7.54 -0.17
N PRO A 98 3.27 8.78 0.20
CA PRO A 98 4.25 9.77 0.63
C PRO A 98 5.06 9.25 1.82
N ASN A 99 6.38 9.51 1.84
CA ASN A 99 7.28 8.94 2.86
C ASN A 99 6.81 9.24 4.29
N GLY A 100 6.37 10.47 4.56
CA GLY A 100 5.83 10.89 5.85
C GLY A 100 4.50 10.25 6.25
N LEU A 101 3.86 9.50 5.35
CA LEU A 101 2.57 8.82 5.57
C LEU A 101 2.67 7.29 5.49
N CYS A 102 3.83 6.75 5.10
CA CYS A 102 4.10 5.32 5.15
C CYS A 102 3.99 4.81 6.58
N PHE A 103 3.19 3.77 6.83
CA PHE A 103 2.98 3.26 8.17
C PHE A 103 4.28 2.78 8.82
N GLU A 104 4.25 2.69 10.14
CA GLU A 104 5.38 2.28 10.95
C GLU A 104 5.01 1.07 11.78
N ARG A 105 5.89 0.07 11.82
CA ARG A 105 5.89 -1.00 12.81
C ARG A 105 7.28 -1.07 13.44
N HIS A 106 7.35 -1.00 14.76
CA HIS A 106 8.57 -1.16 15.55
C HIS A 106 8.41 -2.25 16.59
N HIS A 107 9.51 -2.92 16.96
CA HIS A 107 9.54 -3.84 18.11
C HIS A 107 10.41 -3.32 19.26
N GLY A 108 11.27 -2.31 19.00
CA GLY A 108 12.15 -1.66 19.96
C GLY A 108 12.32 -0.15 19.72
N GLY A 109 11.31 0.50 19.13
CA GLY A 109 11.36 1.91 18.73
C GLY A 109 12.16 2.20 17.46
N VAL A 110 12.36 3.48 17.16
CA VAL A 110 13.14 3.96 16.00
C VAL A 110 14.62 4.05 16.36
N ALA A 111 15.48 3.32 15.65
CA ALA A 111 16.92 3.48 15.80
C ALA A 111 17.43 4.72 15.06
N VAL A 112 18.27 5.51 15.71
CA VAL A 112 18.98 6.65 15.09
C VAL A 112 20.40 6.22 14.77
N VAL A 113 20.62 5.85 13.50
CA VAL A 113 21.91 5.31 13.04
C VAL A 113 22.72 6.39 12.35
N ASN A 114 23.92 6.68 12.88
CA ASN A 114 24.86 7.59 12.21
C ASN A 114 25.45 6.89 10.97
N PRO A 115 25.31 7.46 9.76
CA PRO A 115 25.76 6.82 8.52
C PRO A 115 27.28 6.59 8.48
N GLY A 116 28.10 7.43 9.12
CA GLY A 116 29.55 7.24 9.17
C GLY A 116 29.97 6.05 10.06
N LYS A 117 29.11 5.64 10.99
CA LYS A 117 29.31 4.49 11.87
C LYS A 117 28.57 3.23 11.39
N TYR A 118 27.71 3.36 10.39
CA TYR A 118 26.93 2.22 9.87
C TYR A 118 27.86 1.18 9.26
N ARG A 119 27.58 -0.10 9.53
CA ARG A 119 28.26 -1.25 8.97
C ARG A 119 27.24 -2.35 8.68
N LEU A 120 27.42 -3.04 7.55
CA LEU A 120 26.70 -4.27 7.19
C LEU A 120 27.69 -5.43 7.15
N MET A 121 27.56 -6.37 8.08
CA MET A 121 28.35 -7.60 8.10
C MET A 121 27.65 -8.69 7.29
N VAL A 122 28.41 -9.38 6.43
CA VAL A 122 27.97 -10.61 5.76
C VAL A 122 28.95 -11.72 6.14
N ASN A 123 28.44 -12.77 6.79
CA ASN A 123 29.29 -13.81 7.38
C ASN A 123 28.62 -15.20 7.33
N GLY A 124 29.34 -16.24 7.79
CA GLY A 124 28.80 -17.60 7.93
C GLY A 124 29.31 -18.54 6.84
N LEU A 125 28.40 -19.21 6.13
CA LEU A 125 28.71 -20.08 5.00
C LEU A 125 29.03 -19.29 3.72
N VAL A 126 30.07 -18.47 3.82
CA VAL A 126 30.64 -17.67 2.73
C VAL A 126 32.15 -17.92 2.60
N ASP A 127 32.72 -17.62 1.44
CA ASP A 127 34.15 -17.76 1.20
C ASP A 127 34.95 -16.69 1.94
N GLN A 128 34.41 -15.46 1.99
CA GLN A 128 35.00 -14.35 2.73
C GLN A 128 33.95 -13.64 3.61
N ASN A 129 34.18 -13.62 4.92
CA ASN A 129 33.41 -12.76 5.82
C ASN A 129 33.78 -11.30 5.54
N THR A 130 32.78 -10.48 5.20
CA THR A 130 33.01 -9.09 4.77
C THR A 130 32.15 -8.13 5.57
N VAL A 131 32.73 -6.97 5.88
CA VAL A 131 32.00 -5.85 6.49
C VAL A 131 32.01 -4.70 5.51
N PHE A 132 30.84 -4.29 5.04
CA PHE A 132 30.65 -3.14 4.16
C PHE A 132 30.32 -1.92 5.00
N ASP A 133 30.93 -0.78 4.69
CA ASP A 133 30.40 0.51 5.13
C ASP A 133 29.36 1.06 4.13
N LEU A 134 28.76 2.21 4.44
CA LEU A 134 27.75 2.80 3.56
C LEU A 134 28.32 3.19 2.19
N SER A 135 29.59 3.63 2.14
CA SER A 135 30.24 4.04 0.89
C SER A 135 30.49 2.85 -0.03
N ASP A 136 30.82 1.68 0.52
CA ASP A 136 30.96 0.44 -0.23
C ASP A 136 29.64 0.05 -0.92
N LEU A 137 28.53 0.07 -0.16
CA LEU A 137 27.20 -0.26 -0.70
C LEU A 137 26.79 0.68 -1.85
N MET A 138 27.20 1.94 -1.81
CA MET A 138 26.86 2.94 -2.83
C MET A 138 27.57 2.72 -4.17
N ARG A 139 28.60 1.87 -4.21
CA ARG A 139 29.41 1.54 -5.39
C ARG A 139 28.85 0.38 -6.20
N PHE A 140 27.94 -0.42 -5.65
CA PHE A 140 27.28 -1.50 -6.37
C PHE A 140 26.28 -0.96 -7.42
N PRO A 141 25.98 -1.75 -8.48
CA PRO A 141 24.97 -1.39 -9.47
C PRO A 141 23.59 -1.15 -8.85
N ARG A 142 23.01 0.02 -9.10
CA ARG A 142 21.73 0.43 -8.50
C ARG A 142 20.53 -0.10 -9.27
N THR A 143 19.44 -0.32 -8.57
CA THR A 143 18.12 -0.64 -9.15
C THR A 143 17.02 0.17 -8.49
N ASN A 144 15.95 0.43 -9.23
CA ASN A 144 14.75 1.12 -8.78
C ASN A 144 13.53 0.23 -8.98
N ARG A 145 12.73 0.03 -7.93
CA ARG A 145 11.55 -0.84 -7.96
C ARG A 145 10.40 -0.28 -7.13
N LEU A 146 9.21 -0.29 -7.70
CA LEU A 146 7.96 -0.01 -6.99
C LEU A 146 7.50 -1.30 -6.31
N TYR A 147 7.39 -1.28 -4.99
CA TYR A 147 6.89 -2.42 -4.23
C TYR A 147 5.98 -1.96 -3.09
N PHE A 148 4.96 -2.78 -2.80
CA PHE A 148 4.22 -2.65 -1.56
C PHE A 148 4.97 -3.39 -0.43
N LEU A 149 4.80 -2.87 0.78
CA LEU A 149 5.12 -3.58 2.02
C LEU A 149 3.83 -3.60 2.83
N GLU A 150 3.31 -4.80 3.10
CA GLU A 150 2.14 -5.01 3.96
C GLU A 150 2.59 -5.74 5.24
N CYS A 151 2.14 -5.28 6.40
CA CYS A 151 2.31 -6.02 7.65
C CYS A 151 1.49 -7.32 7.60
N ALA A 152 2.05 -8.44 8.07
CA ALA A 152 1.31 -9.70 8.20
C ALA A 152 0.01 -9.54 9.01
N ALA A 153 0.00 -8.62 9.99
CA ALA A 153 -1.14 -8.33 10.84
C ALA A 153 -2.14 -7.31 10.27
N ASN A 154 -1.93 -6.84 9.03
CA ASN A 154 -2.89 -5.95 8.39
C ASN A 154 -4.26 -6.65 8.28
N SER A 155 -5.32 -5.97 8.71
CA SER A 155 -6.67 -6.56 8.85
C SER A 155 -6.79 -7.69 9.88
N GLY A 156 -5.77 -7.94 10.70
CA GLY A 156 -5.77 -9.02 11.70
C GLY A 156 -6.83 -8.84 12.80
N MET A 157 -7.11 -7.59 13.19
CA MET A 157 -8.18 -7.30 14.16
C MET A 157 -9.57 -7.68 13.64
N GLU A 158 -9.71 -7.78 12.32
CA GLU A 158 -10.98 -8.09 11.68
C GLU A 158 -11.23 -9.60 11.56
N TRP A 159 -10.36 -10.49 12.07
CA TRP A 159 -10.57 -11.94 11.99
C TRP A 159 -11.87 -12.41 12.64
N ARG A 160 -12.33 -11.75 13.71
CA ARG A 160 -13.50 -12.15 14.53
C ARG A 160 -14.76 -11.31 14.31
N GLY A 161 -14.72 -10.38 13.37
CA GLY A 161 -15.81 -9.41 13.20
C GLY A 161 -15.30 -8.07 12.68
N ALA A 162 -16.24 -7.19 12.36
CA ALA A 162 -15.96 -5.77 12.15
C ALA A 162 -15.58 -5.11 13.50
N GLN A 163 -14.34 -4.64 13.66
CA GLN A 163 -13.88 -4.03 14.92
C GLN A 163 -13.50 -2.56 14.78
N LEU A 164 -12.77 -2.21 13.72
CA LEU A 164 -12.28 -0.85 13.51
C LEU A 164 -13.05 -0.15 12.39
N ASN A 165 -13.47 1.09 12.59
CA ASN A 165 -14.27 1.82 11.62
C ASN A 165 -13.39 2.73 10.74
N GLY A 166 -12.95 2.21 9.59
CA GLY A 166 -12.19 2.96 8.59
C GLY A 166 -11.07 2.16 7.93
N CYS A 167 -10.86 2.39 6.62
CA CYS A 167 -9.84 1.65 5.86
C CYS A 167 -8.41 2.01 6.29
N GLN A 168 -8.18 3.17 6.91
CA GLN A 168 -6.89 3.46 7.56
C GLN A 168 -6.59 2.43 8.65
N PHE A 169 -7.57 2.07 9.48
CA PHE A 169 -7.35 1.19 10.62
C PHE A 169 -7.39 -0.29 10.25
N THR A 170 -8.32 -0.68 9.36
CA THR A 170 -8.48 -2.09 8.95
C THR A 170 -7.46 -2.51 7.91
N HIS A 171 -6.95 -1.60 7.07
CA HIS A 171 -6.09 -1.93 5.92
C HIS A 171 -4.81 -1.08 5.82
N GLY A 172 -4.62 -0.10 6.70
CA GLY A 172 -3.54 0.89 6.59
C GLY A 172 -2.18 0.45 7.14
N MET A 173 -1.97 -0.83 7.50
CA MET A 173 -0.63 -1.36 7.76
C MET A 173 0.08 -1.73 6.44
N ILE A 174 0.06 -0.81 5.48
CA ILE A 174 0.61 -0.97 4.14
C ILE A 174 1.15 0.36 3.60
N HIS A 175 2.21 0.31 2.82
CA HIS A 175 2.65 1.42 1.98
C HIS A 175 3.23 0.89 0.66
N ASN A 176 3.20 1.69 -0.40
CA ASN A 176 3.80 1.36 -1.69
C ASN A 176 4.69 2.51 -2.18
N VAL A 177 5.95 2.21 -2.46
CA VAL A 177 6.99 3.23 -2.68
C VAL A 177 8.02 2.77 -3.70
N LEU A 178 8.74 3.74 -4.27
CA LEU A 178 9.89 3.47 -5.12
C LEU A 178 11.14 3.26 -4.24
N TYR A 179 11.61 2.03 -4.14
CA TYR A 179 12.89 1.72 -3.50
C TYR A 179 14.04 1.91 -4.49
N THR A 180 15.10 2.60 -4.05
CA THR A 180 16.41 2.56 -4.71
C THR A 180 17.41 1.85 -3.82
N GLY A 181 18.10 0.87 -4.39
CA GLY A 181 19.06 0.05 -3.67
C GLY A 181 19.93 -0.77 -4.60
N ILE A 182 20.50 -1.82 -4.05
CA ILE A 182 21.33 -2.80 -4.76
C ILE A 182 20.70 -4.18 -4.57
N LYS A 183 20.85 -5.08 -5.55
CA LYS A 183 20.32 -6.43 -5.41
C LYS A 183 21.12 -7.18 -4.35
N LEU A 184 20.44 -7.84 -3.42
CA LEU A 184 21.10 -8.64 -2.39
C LEU A 184 21.99 -9.74 -3.02
N LYS A 185 21.54 -10.30 -4.15
CA LYS A 185 22.29 -11.23 -4.99
C LYS A 185 23.72 -10.77 -5.27
N ASP A 186 23.93 -9.48 -5.54
CA ASP A 186 25.25 -8.97 -5.94
C ASP A 186 26.20 -8.92 -4.73
N ILE A 187 25.69 -8.61 -3.54
CA ILE A 187 26.46 -8.71 -2.29
C ILE A 187 26.81 -10.17 -1.98
N LEU A 188 25.84 -11.09 -2.11
CA LEU A 188 26.06 -12.51 -1.83
C LEU A 188 27.06 -13.15 -2.82
N ARG A 189 27.10 -12.66 -4.05
CA ARG A 189 28.12 -13.07 -5.04
C ARG A 189 29.50 -12.54 -4.69
N GLU A 190 29.61 -11.29 -4.25
CA GLU A 190 30.88 -10.66 -3.86
C GLU A 190 31.58 -11.43 -2.74
N VAL A 191 30.83 -11.88 -1.72
CA VAL A 191 31.39 -12.62 -0.58
C VAL A 191 31.66 -14.10 -0.86
N GLY A 192 31.12 -14.63 -1.96
CA GLY A 192 31.17 -16.04 -2.35
C GLY A 192 30.31 -16.93 -1.45
N LEU A 193 29.24 -17.56 -1.98
CA LEU A 193 28.42 -18.50 -1.22
C LEU A 193 29.04 -19.91 -1.26
N LYS A 194 29.15 -20.57 -0.10
CA LYS A 194 29.51 -21.99 -0.06
C LYS A 194 28.40 -22.87 -0.67
N GLN A 195 28.76 -24.04 -1.17
CA GLN A 195 27.83 -24.97 -1.82
C GLN A 195 26.68 -25.42 -0.89
N SER A 196 26.93 -25.50 0.42
CA SER A 196 25.96 -25.89 1.43
C SER A 196 25.00 -24.77 1.86
N SER A 197 25.17 -23.55 1.35
CA SER A 197 24.34 -22.39 1.73
C SER A 197 22.91 -22.54 1.24
N LYS A 198 21.94 -22.42 2.15
CA LYS A 198 20.50 -22.59 1.87
C LYS A 198 19.63 -21.46 2.44
N TRP A 199 20.13 -20.76 3.46
CA TRP A 199 19.39 -19.73 4.19
C TRP A 199 20.28 -18.54 4.50
N ILE A 200 19.65 -17.39 4.72
CA ILE A 200 20.27 -16.24 5.38
C ILE A 200 19.46 -15.85 6.61
N LEU A 201 20.12 -15.37 7.65
CA LEU A 201 19.52 -14.64 8.77
C LEU A 201 19.79 -13.15 8.58
N ALA A 202 18.75 -12.37 8.31
CA ALA A 202 18.84 -10.92 8.32
C ALA A 202 18.55 -10.38 9.72
N GLU A 203 19.34 -9.41 10.19
CA GLU A 203 19.28 -8.88 11.56
C GLU A 203 19.36 -7.34 11.59
N GLY A 204 18.44 -6.73 12.34
CA GLY A 204 18.37 -5.28 12.56
C GLY A 204 19.34 -4.77 13.64
N ALA A 205 19.67 -3.48 13.58
CA ALA A 205 20.54 -2.81 14.55
C ALA A 205 19.82 -2.24 15.78
N ASP A 206 18.49 -2.23 15.78
CA ASP A 206 17.69 -1.75 16.91
C ASP A 206 17.72 -2.73 18.09
N SER A 207 17.17 -2.32 19.23
CA SER A 207 17.18 -3.12 20.46
C SER A 207 16.38 -4.42 20.37
N SER A 208 15.43 -4.52 19.42
CA SER A 208 14.74 -5.78 19.15
C SER A 208 15.58 -6.76 18.32
N ALA A 209 16.65 -6.25 17.68
CA ALA A 209 17.52 -6.94 16.75
C ALA A 209 16.76 -7.67 15.62
N MET A 210 15.51 -7.28 15.32
CA MET A 210 14.53 -7.99 14.46
C MET A 210 15.21 -8.96 13.49
N THR A 211 15.02 -10.27 13.72
CA THR A 211 15.68 -11.33 12.93
C THR A 211 14.69 -12.12 12.11
N ARG A 212 15.05 -12.44 10.87
CA ARG A 212 14.27 -13.34 10.01
C ARG A 212 15.16 -14.25 9.16
N SER A 213 14.79 -15.52 9.10
CA SER A 213 15.36 -16.51 8.19
C SER A 213 14.72 -16.37 6.81
N ILE A 214 15.55 -16.25 5.78
CA ILE A 214 15.12 -16.11 4.38
C ILE A 214 15.80 -17.20 3.55
N PRO A 215 15.06 -18.01 2.78
CA PRO A 215 15.65 -18.95 1.84
C PRO A 215 16.57 -18.22 0.86
N ILE A 216 17.72 -18.84 0.55
CA ILE A 216 18.71 -18.21 -0.31
C ILE A 216 18.19 -17.98 -1.73
N GLU A 217 17.27 -18.81 -2.20
CA GLU A 217 16.59 -18.65 -3.48
C GLU A 217 15.87 -17.30 -3.56
N LYS A 218 15.09 -16.95 -2.53
CA LYS A 218 14.42 -15.65 -2.44
C LYS A 218 15.43 -14.50 -2.38
N ALA A 219 16.50 -14.65 -1.58
CA ALA A 219 17.55 -13.65 -1.46
C ALA A 219 18.30 -13.37 -2.78
N MET A 220 18.44 -14.40 -3.62
CA MET A 220 19.14 -14.36 -4.91
C MET A 220 18.24 -13.96 -6.09
N ASP A 221 16.92 -13.89 -5.89
CA ASP A 221 15.93 -13.50 -6.89
C ASP A 221 15.74 -11.97 -6.94
N ASP A 222 14.96 -11.43 -6.00
CA ASP A 222 14.43 -10.05 -6.10
C ASP A 222 14.64 -9.19 -4.83
N CYS A 223 15.29 -9.72 -3.80
CA CYS A 223 15.60 -8.97 -2.58
C CYS A 223 16.57 -7.81 -2.86
N LEU A 224 16.34 -6.66 -2.19
CA LEU A 224 17.20 -5.48 -2.29
C LEU A 224 17.73 -5.05 -0.93
N ILE A 225 18.96 -4.53 -0.93
CA ILE A 225 19.48 -3.67 0.14
C ILE A 225 19.22 -2.23 -0.30
N ALA A 226 18.19 -1.60 0.28
CA ALA A 226 17.70 -0.28 -0.12
C ALA A 226 18.22 0.82 0.81
N PHE A 227 18.53 1.97 0.23
CA PHE A 227 19.00 3.17 0.94
C PHE A 227 18.27 4.46 0.50
N LYS A 228 17.42 4.40 -0.54
CA LYS A 228 16.45 5.45 -0.86
C LYS A 228 15.03 4.92 -0.98
N MET A 229 14.08 5.81 -0.75
CA MET A 229 12.64 5.58 -0.81
C MET A 229 11.97 6.83 -1.37
N ASN A 230 11.22 6.70 -2.47
CA ASN A 230 10.61 7.80 -3.22
C ASN A 230 11.60 8.93 -3.60
N GLY A 231 12.80 8.54 -4.04
CA GLY A 231 13.82 9.47 -4.56
C GLY A 231 14.76 10.08 -3.51
N GLU A 232 14.39 10.07 -2.24
CA GLU A 232 15.20 10.57 -1.13
C GLU A 232 15.71 9.45 -0.23
N SER A 233 16.65 9.75 0.67
CA SER A 233 17.12 8.80 1.69
C SER A 233 15.95 8.24 2.49
N LEU A 234 16.07 7.00 2.96
CA LEU A 234 15.11 6.42 3.90
C LEU A 234 14.86 7.38 5.07
N ARG A 235 13.62 7.42 5.57
CA ARG A 235 13.32 8.07 6.85
C ARG A 235 13.86 7.23 8.02
N PRO A 236 14.21 7.81 9.17
CA PRO A 236 14.65 7.06 10.35
C PRO A 236 13.72 5.89 10.69
N GLU A 237 12.42 6.13 10.75
CA GLU A 237 11.38 5.14 11.05
C GLU A 237 11.21 4.06 9.96
N GLN A 238 11.73 4.32 8.75
CA GLN A 238 11.72 3.40 7.61
C GLN A 238 13.04 2.63 7.43
N GLY A 239 14.00 2.79 8.36
CA GLY A 239 15.23 2.01 8.39
C GLY A 239 16.49 2.75 7.94
N TYR A 240 16.53 4.08 8.01
CA TYR A 240 17.73 4.84 7.64
C TYR A 240 18.99 4.37 8.41
N PRO A 241 20.16 4.18 7.75
CA PRO A 241 20.42 4.50 6.35
C PRO A 241 20.09 3.38 5.37
N VAL A 242 19.89 2.13 5.84
CA VAL A 242 19.76 0.95 4.98
C VAL A 242 18.74 -0.04 5.55
N ARG A 243 17.89 -0.57 4.69
CA ARG A 243 16.96 -1.66 5.00
C ARG A 243 17.04 -2.79 3.98
N LEU A 244 16.60 -3.97 4.40
CA LEU A 244 16.23 -5.05 3.50
C LEU A 244 14.82 -4.82 2.94
N VAL A 245 14.66 -5.14 1.65
CA VAL A 245 13.40 -5.14 0.90
C VAL A 245 13.19 -6.56 0.36
N VAL A 246 12.04 -7.16 0.66
CA VAL A 246 11.71 -8.57 0.34
C VAL A 246 10.39 -8.62 -0.43
N PRO A 247 10.39 -8.33 -1.74
CA PRO A 247 9.16 -8.05 -2.49
C PRO A 247 8.12 -9.15 -2.40
N GLY A 248 6.86 -8.77 -2.12
CA GLY A 248 5.73 -9.69 -2.01
C GLY A 248 5.67 -10.54 -0.74
N TRP A 249 6.68 -10.47 0.12
CA TRP A 249 6.67 -11.16 1.41
C TRP A 249 6.25 -10.23 2.55
N GLU A 250 5.75 -10.81 3.64
CA GLU A 250 5.27 -10.12 4.83
C GLU A 250 6.29 -9.10 5.37
N GLY A 251 5.77 -7.94 5.77
CA GLY A 251 6.58 -6.75 6.06
C GLY A 251 7.59 -6.90 7.19
N ASN A 252 7.43 -7.88 8.08
CA ASN A 252 8.41 -8.11 9.15
C ASN A 252 9.72 -8.74 8.64
N MET A 253 9.75 -9.29 7.41
CA MET A 253 10.98 -9.74 6.73
C MET A 253 11.81 -8.60 6.16
N TRP A 254 11.23 -7.40 6.07
CA TRP A 254 11.87 -6.23 5.51
C TRP A 254 12.68 -5.50 6.58
N ILE A 255 13.74 -6.16 7.05
CA ILE A 255 14.55 -5.75 8.19
C ILE A 255 15.05 -4.31 8.03
N LYS A 256 14.63 -3.45 8.96
CA LYS A 256 15.08 -2.05 9.06
C LYS A 256 16.41 -1.98 9.79
N TRP A 257 17.20 -0.95 9.48
CA TRP A 257 18.51 -0.73 10.09
C TRP A 257 19.38 -1.99 10.03
N ILE A 258 19.34 -2.70 8.90
CA ILE A 258 19.97 -4.02 8.78
C ILE A 258 21.47 -3.88 9.06
N ARG A 259 21.99 -4.69 9.98
CA ARG A 259 23.43 -4.68 10.33
C ARG A 259 24.15 -5.96 9.98
N ARG A 260 23.42 -7.07 9.80
CA ARG A 260 24.04 -8.38 9.60
C ARG A 260 23.19 -9.29 8.72
N ILE A 261 23.89 -10.05 7.88
CA ILE A 261 23.36 -11.14 7.06
C ILE A 261 24.25 -12.36 7.31
N GLU A 262 23.74 -13.34 8.04
CA GLU A 262 24.46 -14.59 8.30
C GLU A 262 23.98 -15.68 7.33
N VAL A 263 24.88 -16.28 6.57
CA VAL A 263 24.57 -17.36 5.64
C VAL A 263 24.68 -18.70 6.36
N GLY A 264 23.65 -19.53 6.25
CA GLY A 264 23.55 -20.83 6.91
C GLY A 264 22.93 -21.91 6.02
N ASP A 265 22.89 -23.13 6.52
CA ASP A 265 22.31 -24.30 5.85
C ASP A 265 20.86 -24.60 6.30
N LYS A 266 20.41 -23.97 7.38
CA LYS A 266 19.09 -24.15 8.00
C LYS A 266 18.51 -22.81 8.46
N PRO A 267 17.18 -22.71 8.63
CA PRO A 267 16.57 -21.55 9.29
C PRO A 267 16.89 -21.55 10.79
N TRP A 268 16.90 -20.35 11.40
CA TRP A 268 17.29 -20.16 12.79
C TRP A 268 16.17 -20.38 13.81
N HIS A 269 14.90 -20.27 13.39
CA HIS A 269 13.74 -20.42 14.27
C HIS A 269 13.75 -19.47 15.47
N HIS A 270 14.13 -18.21 15.23
CA HIS A 270 14.07 -17.16 16.25
C HIS A 270 12.62 -16.75 16.58
N ARG A 271 12.47 -15.91 17.59
CA ARG A 271 11.16 -15.45 18.13
C ARG A 271 10.18 -15.00 17.05
N GLU A 272 10.63 -14.19 16.10
CA GLU A 272 9.79 -13.53 15.09
C GLU A 272 9.48 -14.42 13.86
N GLU A 273 9.66 -15.73 14.00
CA GLU A 273 9.24 -16.78 13.06
C GLU A 273 8.86 -18.09 13.77
N THR A 274 8.57 -18.00 15.08
CA THR A 274 8.13 -19.10 15.94
C THR A 274 7.01 -18.64 16.87
N SER A 275 7.31 -17.72 17.81
CA SER A 275 6.33 -17.14 18.74
C SER A 275 5.42 -16.13 18.07
N LYS A 276 5.92 -15.44 17.05
CA LYS A 276 5.21 -14.48 16.21
C LYS A 276 5.34 -14.89 14.75
N TYR A 277 4.44 -14.38 13.92
CA TYR A 277 4.38 -14.68 12.48
C TYR A 277 4.26 -16.19 12.24
N THR A 278 3.47 -16.84 13.09
CA THR A 278 2.99 -18.20 12.96
C THR A 278 1.47 -18.16 13.12
N ASP A 279 0.77 -18.85 12.22
CA ASP A 279 -0.68 -18.72 12.05
C ASP A 279 -1.37 -19.89 12.73
N LEU A 280 -2.04 -19.65 13.86
CA LEU A 280 -2.69 -20.69 14.66
C LEU A 280 -4.04 -21.11 14.07
N PHE A 281 -4.26 -22.43 13.96
CA PHE A 281 -5.53 -23.04 13.60
C PHE A 281 -6.31 -23.55 14.80
N GLU A 282 -7.58 -23.88 14.55
CA GLU A 282 -8.50 -24.38 15.58
C GLU A 282 -8.08 -25.74 16.15
N ASP A 283 -7.37 -26.55 15.38
CA ASP A 283 -6.83 -27.84 15.83
C ASP A 283 -5.59 -27.70 16.73
N GLY A 284 -5.13 -26.48 16.97
CA GLY A 284 -3.95 -26.16 17.78
C GLY A 284 -2.61 -26.23 17.04
N ASN A 285 -2.59 -26.63 15.76
CA ASN A 285 -1.41 -26.53 14.93
C ASN A 285 -1.22 -25.10 14.41
N ALA A 286 0.02 -24.71 14.11
CA ALA A 286 0.32 -23.41 13.52
C ALA A 286 1.11 -23.56 12.21
N ARG A 287 0.74 -22.78 11.18
CA ARG A 287 1.61 -22.61 10.02
C ARG A 287 2.78 -21.71 10.39
N LYS A 288 3.95 -22.06 9.89
CA LYS A 288 5.15 -21.23 9.93
C LYS A 288 5.58 -20.93 8.50
N PHE A 289 6.39 -19.88 8.32
CA PHE A 289 6.97 -19.55 7.02
C PHE A 289 5.90 -19.26 5.94
N THR A 290 4.82 -18.62 6.36
CA THR A 290 3.76 -18.08 5.50
C THR A 290 4.20 -16.76 4.89
N TRP A 291 5.27 -16.78 4.10
CA TRP A 291 5.93 -15.53 3.75
C TRP A 291 5.15 -14.66 2.78
N GLU A 292 4.51 -15.25 1.77
CA GLU A 292 3.86 -14.50 0.70
C GLU A 292 2.57 -13.81 1.17
N MET A 293 2.39 -12.54 0.77
CA MET A 293 1.14 -11.82 0.97
C MET A 293 0.22 -12.10 -0.23
N ASP A 294 -0.90 -12.78 0.01
CA ASP A 294 -1.87 -13.13 -1.04
C ASP A 294 -2.57 -11.90 -1.66
N ALA A 295 -3.24 -12.10 -2.81
CA ALA A 295 -3.97 -11.01 -3.45
C ALA A 295 -5.04 -10.42 -2.52
N LYS A 296 -5.07 -9.10 -2.43
CA LYS A 296 -5.93 -8.34 -1.53
C LYS A 296 -6.34 -7.02 -2.14
N SER A 297 -7.51 -6.53 -1.78
CA SER A 297 -8.01 -5.21 -2.19
C SER A 297 -8.87 -4.57 -1.11
N VAL A 298 -8.98 -3.24 -1.17
CA VAL A 298 -9.91 -2.47 -0.35
C VAL A 298 -10.39 -1.23 -1.10
N ILE A 299 -11.67 -0.91 -0.97
CA ILE A 299 -12.25 0.36 -1.39
C ILE A 299 -11.83 1.42 -0.37
N THR A 300 -11.16 2.47 -0.82
CA THR A 300 -10.68 3.58 0.03
C THR A 300 -11.70 4.71 0.13
N ASN A 301 -12.50 4.91 -0.92
CA ASN A 301 -13.60 5.86 -0.94
C ASN A 301 -14.71 5.33 -1.88
N PRO A 302 -15.97 5.21 -1.42
CA PRO A 302 -16.43 5.51 -0.07
C PRO A 302 -15.92 4.53 0.97
N SER A 303 -15.67 5.05 2.16
CA SER A 303 -15.31 4.27 3.34
C SER A 303 -15.75 5.03 4.59
N PRO A 304 -15.68 4.45 5.80
CA PRO A 304 -16.13 5.15 7.00
C PRO A 304 -15.47 6.51 7.27
N GLN A 305 -14.27 6.73 6.71
CA GLN A 305 -13.53 7.99 6.82
C GLN A 305 -13.70 8.90 5.60
N ALA A 306 -14.42 8.44 4.57
CA ALA A 306 -14.73 9.15 3.33
C ALA A 306 -16.22 8.92 2.97
N PRO A 307 -17.16 9.47 3.76
CA PRO A 307 -18.58 9.33 3.49
C PRO A 307 -19.00 10.09 2.23
N VAL A 308 -20.15 9.72 1.67
CA VAL A 308 -20.70 10.34 0.45
C VAL A 308 -21.43 11.63 0.83
N LEU A 309 -20.76 12.78 0.72
CA LEU A 309 -21.31 14.07 1.15
C LEU A 309 -21.99 14.89 0.04
N HIS A 310 -21.77 14.54 -1.24
CA HIS A 310 -22.29 15.28 -2.38
C HIS A 310 -23.73 14.89 -2.79
N GLY A 311 -24.34 13.95 -2.07
CA GLY A 311 -25.68 13.45 -2.38
C GLY A 311 -25.71 12.55 -3.62
N ARG A 312 -26.92 12.39 -4.18
CA ARG A 312 -27.20 11.51 -5.33
C ARG A 312 -26.53 11.98 -6.61
N GLY A 313 -26.32 11.06 -7.54
CA GLY A 313 -25.79 11.32 -8.87
C GLY A 313 -24.47 10.60 -9.13
N PRO A 314 -23.62 11.13 -10.01
CA PRO A 314 -22.33 10.53 -10.35
C PRO A 314 -21.48 10.27 -9.12
N MET A 315 -20.96 9.05 -9.02
CA MET A 315 -20.19 8.56 -7.90
C MET A 315 -18.98 7.80 -8.40
N VAL A 316 -17.83 8.05 -7.77
CA VAL A 316 -16.58 7.35 -8.07
C VAL A 316 -16.19 6.54 -6.86
N LEU A 317 -16.21 5.22 -7.02
CA LEU A 317 -15.60 4.30 -6.10
C LEU A 317 -14.12 4.16 -6.48
N THR A 318 -13.23 4.37 -5.52
CA THR A 318 -11.78 4.20 -5.67
C THR A 318 -11.24 3.27 -4.61
N GLY A 319 -10.23 2.48 -4.98
CA GLY A 319 -9.56 1.59 -4.06
C GLY A 319 -8.20 1.15 -4.55
N VAL A 320 -7.57 0.30 -3.74
CA VAL A 320 -6.24 -0.25 -4.04
C VAL A 320 -6.27 -1.77 -3.97
N ALA A 321 -5.50 -2.41 -4.84
CA ALA A 321 -5.31 -3.86 -4.89
C ALA A 321 -3.82 -4.20 -5.01
N TRP A 322 -3.39 -5.31 -4.44
CA TRP A 322 -2.00 -5.77 -4.49
C TRP A 322 -1.92 -7.29 -4.33
N SER A 323 -0.84 -7.90 -4.82
CA SER A 323 -0.54 -9.33 -4.60
C SER A 323 0.96 -9.52 -4.50
N GLY A 324 1.41 -10.28 -3.50
CA GLY A 324 2.81 -10.68 -3.36
C GLY A 324 3.25 -11.75 -4.35
N ARG A 325 2.29 -12.40 -5.03
CA ARG A 325 2.53 -13.44 -6.04
C ARG A 325 2.84 -12.86 -7.41
N GLY A 326 2.46 -11.61 -7.68
CA GLY A 326 2.63 -11.03 -9.01
C GLY A 326 1.91 -9.70 -9.21
N LYS A 327 1.37 -9.50 -10.40
CA LYS A 327 0.58 -8.31 -10.77
C LYS A 327 -0.89 -8.52 -10.48
N ILE A 328 -1.62 -7.46 -10.20
CA ILE A 328 -3.09 -7.51 -10.23
C ILE A 328 -3.52 -7.51 -11.69
N SER A 329 -4.22 -8.56 -12.09
CA SER A 329 -4.75 -8.73 -13.45
C SER A 329 -6.14 -8.15 -13.59
N ARG A 330 -6.94 -8.17 -12.51
CA ARG A 330 -8.34 -7.73 -12.50
C ARG A 330 -8.80 -7.35 -11.10
N VAL A 331 -9.72 -6.39 -11.00
CA VAL A 331 -10.44 -6.07 -9.76
C VAL A 331 -11.92 -6.03 -10.08
N ASP A 332 -12.71 -6.81 -9.36
CA ASP A 332 -14.17 -6.75 -9.40
C ASP A 332 -14.69 -5.89 -8.25
N VAL A 333 -15.77 -5.16 -8.49
CA VAL A 333 -16.50 -4.38 -7.49
C VAL A 333 -17.95 -4.83 -7.45
N SER A 334 -18.49 -4.96 -6.24
CA SER A 334 -19.91 -5.21 -5.99
C SER A 334 -20.49 -4.04 -5.19
N THR A 335 -21.76 -3.74 -5.47
CA THR A 335 -22.56 -2.74 -4.74
C THR A 335 -23.71 -3.36 -3.94
N ASP A 336 -23.87 -4.69 -4.02
CA ASP A 336 -24.97 -5.48 -3.46
C ASP A 336 -24.49 -6.61 -2.53
N GLY A 337 -23.27 -6.49 -2.00
CA GLY A 337 -22.73 -7.44 -1.01
C GLY A 337 -22.19 -8.73 -1.62
N GLY A 338 -21.82 -8.69 -2.90
CA GLY A 338 -21.17 -9.80 -3.60
C GLY A 338 -22.13 -10.68 -4.42
N ILE A 339 -23.40 -10.28 -4.57
CA ILE A 339 -24.39 -10.97 -5.41
C ILE A 339 -24.06 -10.77 -6.89
N SER A 340 -23.74 -9.54 -7.27
CA SER A 340 -23.28 -9.19 -8.62
C SER A 340 -21.94 -8.43 -8.58
N TRP A 341 -21.16 -8.60 -9.65
CA TRP A 341 -19.80 -8.06 -9.77
C TRP A 341 -19.63 -7.37 -11.11
N ASN A 342 -19.02 -6.18 -11.07
CA ASN A 342 -18.63 -5.40 -12.24
C ASN A 342 -17.12 -5.22 -12.22
N GLU A 343 -16.48 -5.34 -13.38
CA GLU A 343 -15.04 -5.13 -13.47
C GLU A 343 -14.71 -3.64 -13.32
N ALA A 344 -13.82 -3.32 -12.38
CA ALA A 344 -13.32 -1.98 -12.16
C ALA A 344 -12.14 -1.68 -13.09
N ARG A 345 -11.98 -0.42 -13.47
CA ARG A 345 -10.87 0.03 -14.30
C ARG A 345 -9.61 0.23 -13.46
N ILE A 346 -8.56 -0.53 -13.74
CA ILE A 346 -7.22 -0.31 -13.17
C ILE A 346 -6.57 0.89 -13.88
N ASN A 347 -5.89 1.75 -13.13
CA ASN A 347 -5.26 2.96 -13.66
C ASN A 347 -3.90 3.21 -13.00
N GLY A 348 -2.92 3.66 -13.80
CA GLY A 348 -1.54 3.91 -13.36
C GLY A 348 -0.60 2.71 -13.57
N PRO A 349 0.63 2.77 -13.01
CA PRO A 349 1.61 1.71 -13.12
C PRO A 349 1.11 0.38 -12.54
N ALA A 350 1.36 -0.71 -13.25
CA ALA A 350 0.93 -2.07 -12.91
C ALA A 350 2.16 -3.02 -12.80
N ASP A 351 3.05 -2.71 -11.86
CA ASP A 351 4.26 -3.49 -11.61
C ASP A 351 3.98 -4.71 -10.73
N SER A 352 4.76 -5.77 -10.94
CA SER A 352 4.64 -6.99 -10.14
C SER A 352 5.00 -6.70 -8.68
N LYS A 353 4.20 -7.23 -7.74
CA LYS A 353 4.38 -7.04 -6.29
C LYS A 353 4.30 -5.56 -5.87
N SER A 354 3.51 -4.77 -6.60
CA SER A 354 3.19 -3.37 -6.32
C SER A 354 1.69 -3.15 -6.15
N MET A 355 1.32 -2.03 -5.55
CA MET A 355 -0.06 -1.59 -5.39
C MET A 355 -0.62 -1.05 -6.72
N HIS A 356 -1.85 -1.43 -7.05
CA HIS A 356 -2.60 -1.01 -8.22
C HIS A 356 -3.82 -0.20 -7.76
N ARG A 357 -4.09 0.92 -8.42
CA ARG A 357 -5.25 1.77 -8.18
C ARG A 357 -6.39 1.34 -9.11
N PHE A 358 -7.60 1.19 -8.57
CA PHE A 358 -8.80 0.90 -9.38
C PHE A 358 -9.90 1.93 -9.13
N TYR A 359 -10.73 2.14 -10.15
CA TYR A 359 -11.89 3.02 -10.14
C TYR A 359 -13.13 2.30 -10.68
N TYR A 360 -14.30 2.62 -10.13
CA TYR A 360 -15.60 2.21 -10.65
C TYR A 360 -16.58 3.38 -10.57
N GLU A 361 -16.96 3.90 -11.73
CA GLU A 361 -17.85 5.04 -11.87
C GLU A 361 -19.30 4.58 -12.09
N PHE A 362 -20.25 5.08 -11.31
CA PHE A 362 -21.68 4.74 -11.44
C PHE A 362 -22.58 5.91 -10.99
N ASP A 363 -23.87 5.84 -11.30
CA ASP A 363 -24.87 6.81 -10.82
C ASP A 363 -25.56 6.29 -9.55
N TRP A 364 -25.33 6.97 -8.42
CA TRP A 364 -25.90 6.61 -7.14
C TRP A 364 -27.24 7.31 -6.91
N ASN A 365 -28.33 6.55 -6.96
CA ASN A 365 -29.68 7.10 -6.75
C ASN A 365 -30.07 7.31 -5.26
N GLY A 366 -29.14 7.07 -4.32
CA GLY A 366 -29.39 7.16 -2.88
C GLY A 366 -29.90 5.87 -2.22
N GLN A 367 -29.89 4.74 -2.92
CA GLN A 367 -30.11 3.42 -2.31
C GLN A 367 -28.99 3.07 -1.32
N GLN A 368 -29.29 2.19 -0.36
CA GLN A 368 -28.25 1.58 0.46
C GLN A 368 -27.35 0.70 -0.41
N LEU A 369 -26.07 0.67 -0.08
CA LEU A 369 -25.08 -0.15 -0.79
C LEU A 369 -24.34 -1.05 0.18
N LEU A 370 -23.92 -2.20 -0.32
CA LEU A 370 -22.94 -3.07 0.32
C LEU A 370 -21.75 -3.18 -0.62
N LEU A 371 -20.78 -2.30 -0.41
CA LEU A 371 -19.63 -2.15 -1.28
C LEU A 371 -18.58 -3.20 -0.96
N GLN A 372 -18.12 -3.93 -1.98
CA GLN A 372 -17.01 -4.88 -1.89
C GLN A 372 -16.07 -4.72 -3.07
N SER A 373 -14.79 -5.03 -2.87
CA SER A 373 -13.82 -5.22 -3.95
C SER A 373 -13.14 -6.58 -3.83
N ARG A 374 -12.84 -7.20 -4.97
CA ARG A 374 -12.20 -8.51 -5.06
C ARG A 374 -11.09 -8.48 -6.10
N ALA A 375 -9.85 -8.62 -5.65
CA ALA A 375 -8.68 -8.69 -6.52
C ALA A 375 -8.49 -10.09 -7.12
N GLN A 376 -7.97 -10.13 -8.35
CA GLN A 376 -7.39 -11.30 -8.98
C GLN A 376 -5.98 -10.97 -9.45
N ASP A 377 -5.02 -11.85 -9.18
CA ASP A 377 -3.65 -11.69 -9.66
C ASP A 377 -3.38 -12.46 -10.97
N ASP A 378 -2.18 -12.28 -11.52
CA ASP A 378 -1.72 -12.92 -12.76
C ASP A 378 -1.48 -14.43 -12.64
N THR A 379 -1.51 -14.99 -11.42
CA THR A 379 -1.52 -16.45 -11.19
C THR A 379 -2.91 -17.05 -11.29
N GLY A 380 -3.95 -16.21 -11.32
CA GLY A 380 -5.35 -16.61 -11.28
C GLY A 380 -5.92 -16.76 -9.87
N TYR A 381 -5.15 -16.44 -8.82
CA TYR A 381 -5.68 -16.42 -7.46
C TYR A 381 -6.70 -15.28 -7.32
N VAL A 382 -7.87 -15.62 -6.80
CA VAL A 382 -8.96 -14.67 -6.54
C VAL A 382 -9.08 -14.47 -5.02
N GLN A 383 -9.13 -13.21 -4.60
CA GLN A 383 -9.28 -12.82 -3.20
C GLN A 383 -10.53 -13.49 -2.59
N PRO A 384 -10.39 -14.24 -1.48
CA PRO A 384 -11.48 -14.98 -0.86
C PRO A 384 -12.37 -14.08 0.00
N THR A 385 -13.58 -14.53 0.33
CA THR A 385 -14.35 -13.95 1.43
C THR A 385 -13.71 -14.26 2.78
N LYS A 386 -14.05 -13.49 3.82
CA LYS A 386 -13.59 -13.78 5.18
C LYS A 386 -14.08 -15.15 5.67
N ASP A 387 -15.29 -15.56 5.31
CA ASP A 387 -15.83 -16.86 5.71
C ASP A 387 -15.12 -18.02 5.01
N GLN A 388 -14.74 -17.87 3.75
CA GLN A 388 -13.88 -18.84 3.07
C GLN A 388 -12.54 -19.01 3.79
N LEU A 389 -11.93 -17.90 4.26
CA LEU A 389 -10.71 -17.98 5.06
C LEU A 389 -10.96 -18.67 6.42
N ARG A 390 -11.99 -18.27 7.15
CA ARG A 390 -12.35 -18.83 8.47
C ARG A 390 -12.68 -20.33 8.39
N SER A 391 -13.34 -20.78 7.33
CA SER A 391 -13.66 -22.20 7.13
C SER A 391 -12.42 -23.10 7.06
N ILE A 392 -11.25 -22.53 6.75
CA ILE A 392 -9.97 -23.24 6.66
C ILE A 392 -9.07 -22.94 7.86
N ARG A 393 -9.05 -21.68 8.32
CA ARG A 393 -8.04 -21.18 9.28
C ARG A 393 -8.62 -20.92 10.68
N GLY A 394 -9.93 -20.97 10.83
CA GLY A 394 -10.63 -20.42 11.99
C GLY A 394 -10.41 -18.92 12.15
N GLU A 395 -10.62 -18.43 13.36
CA GLU A 395 -10.54 -16.99 13.69
C GLU A 395 -9.23 -16.60 14.40
N ASN A 396 -8.35 -17.57 14.68
CA ASN A 396 -7.15 -17.38 15.49
C ASN A 396 -5.86 -17.28 14.67
N SER A 397 -5.96 -17.19 13.34
CA SER A 397 -4.80 -17.09 12.45
C SER A 397 -3.95 -15.83 12.72
N ILE A 398 -4.56 -14.75 13.24
CA ILE A 398 -3.97 -13.42 13.55
C ILE A 398 -3.47 -12.68 12.31
N TYR A 399 -2.66 -13.33 11.48
CA TYR A 399 -1.99 -12.77 10.31
C TYR A 399 -2.67 -13.21 9.00
N HIS A 400 -2.24 -12.64 7.87
CA HIS A 400 -2.65 -13.00 6.51
C HIS A 400 -4.17 -12.97 6.28
N ASN A 401 -4.87 -12.00 6.86
CA ASN A 401 -6.27 -11.75 6.54
C ASN A 401 -6.36 -10.95 5.23
N ASN A 402 -6.61 -11.62 4.12
CA ASN A 402 -6.90 -11.00 2.83
C ASN A 402 -8.38 -11.09 2.44
N GLY A 403 -9.27 -11.34 3.39
CA GLY A 403 -10.70 -11.47 3.12
C GLY A 403 -11.29 -10.20 2.51
N ILE A 404 -12.28 -10.36 1.64
CA ILE A 404 -13.05 -9.24 1.06
C ILE A 404 -13.63 -8.36 2.18
N GLN A 405 -13.37 -7.06 2.10
CA GLN A 405 -13.94 -6.04 2.98
C GLN A 405 -15.32 -5.63 2.46
N THR A 406 -16.27 -5.40 3.36
CA THR A 406 -17.59 -4.83 3.04
C THR A 406 -17.78 -3.47 3.71
N TRP A 407 -18.19 -2.47 2.95
CA TRP A 407 -18.67 -1.19 3.49
C TRP A 407 -20.17 -1.05 3.27
N ALA A 408 -20.94 -0.87 4.35
CA ALA A 408 -22.35 -0.50 4.24
C ALA A 408 -22.44 1.01 4.05
N VAL A 409 -23.07 1.47 2.96
CA VAL A 409 -23.38 2.89 2.73
C VAL A 409 -24.87 3.08 2.94
N ASP A 410 -25.25 3.95 3.88
CA ASP A 410 -26.64 4.26 4.16
C ASP A 410 -27.22 5.28 3.17
N ARG A 411 -28.52 5.60 3.31
CA ARG A 411 -29.20 6.56 2.42
C ARG A 411 -28.71 8.01 2.59
N ASN A 412 -28.00 8.30 3.68
CA ASN A 412 -27.40 9.60 3.97
C ASN A 412 -25.94 9.67 3.52
N GLY A 413 -25.38 8.58 2.95
CA GLY A 413 -23.98 8.50 2.53
C GLY A 413 -23.01 8.17 3.67
N ILE A 414 -23.51 7.90 4.89
CA ILE A 414 -22.69 7.43 6.00
C ILE A 414 -22.24 6.01 5.68
N THR A 415 -20.96 5.74 5.92
CA THR A 415 -20.34 4.45 5.59
C THR A 415 -19.86 3.75 6.85
N GLU A 416 -20.12 2.45 6.97
CA GLU A 416 -19.76 1.64 8.14
C GLU A 416 -19.03 0.36 7.75
N ASN A 417 -18.11 -0.07 8.62
CA ASN A 417 -17.52 -1.41 8.57
C ASN A 417 -18.55 -2.46 8.98
N VAL A 418 -18.85 -3.41 8.10
CA VAL A 418 -19.79 -4.50 8.37
C VAL A 418 -19.24 -5.83 7.89
N GLU A 419 -19.78 -6.92 8.44
CA GLU A 419 -19.70 -8.23 7.83
C GLU A 419 -21.05 -8.60 7.24
N VAL A 420 -21.02 -9.27 6.10
CA VAL A 420 -22.18 -9.87 5.45
C VAL A 420 -21.87 -11.34 5.25
N SER A 421 -22.86 -12.19 5.53
CA SER A 421 -22.82 -13.65 5.48
C SER A 421 -23.22 -14.22 4.14
#